data_AF-A0A9E4P9C7-F1
#
_entry.id   AF-A0A9E4P9C7-F1
#
_cell.length_a   1.000
_cell.length_b   1.000
_cell.length_c   1.000
_cell.angle_alpha   90.00
_cell.angle_beta   90.00
_cell.angle_gamma   90.00
#
_symmetry.space_group_name_H-M   'P 1'
#
loop_
_entity.id
_entity.type
_entity.pdbx_description
1 polymer ?
#
loop_
_entity_poly.entity_id
_entity_poly.type
_entity_poly.pdbx_seq_one_letter_code
_entity_poly.pdbx_strand_id
1 'polypeptide(L)'
;MAKLKLRYGAISTDDHIQESPDLWTDRMSAAAFGEAIPHVIERDDGSQTWLINGELFPRLAMVPAAMPNRRIEPLRWEDVPKATYVPGDRLKAMDHDSVDTHAFFPNIAGLTGGTFTNRGTEDWREACIRAYNDWLIDVWAEYSPRFIAQCIAPMWDVDKAVAEVRRSAKRG
;
A
#
# COMPACT_ATOMS: atom_id res chain seq x y z
N MET A 1 -11.32 17.08 12.78
CA MET A 1 -9.91 16.76 12.44
C MET A 1 -9.01 17.93 12.78
N ALA A 2 -7.85 17.68 13.37
CA ALA A 2 -6.85 18.72 13.59
C ALA A 2 -6.31 19.19 12.22
N LYS A 3 -6.21 20.51 12.02
CA LYS A 3 -5.64 21.06 10.79
C LYS A 3 -4.13 20.80 10.77
N LEU A 4 -3.63 20.24 9.67
CA LEU A 4 -2.19 20.10 9.42
C LEU A 4 -1.53 21.49 9.52
N LYS A 5 -0.47 21.59 10.31
CA LYS A 5 0.41 22.76 10.39
C LYS A 5 1.79 22.36 9.89
N LEU A 6 2.29 23.09 8.91
CA LEU A 6 3.65 22.88 8.40
C LEU A 6 4.65 23.44 9.42
N ARG A 7 5.58 22.60 9.87
CA ARG A 7 6.69 22.96 10.77
C ARG A 7 7.94 23.33 9.99
N TYR A 8 8.24 22.61 8.91
CA TYR A 8 9.45 22.77 8.11
C TYR A 8 9.18 23.44 6.76
N GLY A 9 7.94 23.41 6.28
CA GLY A 9 7.51 23.88 4.96
C GLY A 9 7.72 22.86 3.84
N ALA A 10 8.09 21.62 4.16
CA ALA A 10 8.41 20.59 3.16
C ALA A 10 7.26 19.61 2.97
N ILE A 11 6.82 19.44 1.72
CA ILE A 11 5.77 18.50 1.32
C ILE A 11 6.40 17.51 0.34
N SER A 12 6.37 16.21 0.67
CA SER A 12 6.76 15.17 -0.29
C SER A 12 5.58 14.82 -1.18
N THR A 13 5.70 15.11 -2.47
CA THR A 13 4.64 14.82 -3.45
C THR A 13 4.74 13.43 -4.05
N ASP A 14 5.81 12.69 -3.75
CA ASP A 14 6.07 11.34 -4.21
C ASP A 14 6.78 10.56 -3.10
N ASP A 15 6.01 9.72 -2.39
CA ASP A 15 6.53 8.79 -1.41
C ASP A 15 5.70 7.51 -1.49
N HIS A 16 6.33 6.38 -1.18
CA HIS A 16 5.73 5.07 -1.34
C HIS A 16 5.48 4.39 -0.01
N ILE A 17 4.34 3.73 0.09
CA ILE A 17 4.01 2.88 1.22
C ILE A 17 4.22 1.41 0.86
N GLN A 18 4.85 0.66 1.75
CA GLN A 18 4.96 -0.78 1.60
C GLN A 18 3.72 -1.44 2.21
N GLU A 19 2.91 -2.07 1.36
CA GLU A 19 1.76 -2.87 1.79
C GLU A 19 2.22 -4.00 2.71
N SER A 20 1.55 -4.14 3.86
CA SER A 20 1.83 -5.17 4.85
C SER A 20 1.27 -6.54 4.42
N PRO A 21 1.86 -7.67 4.83
CA PRO A 21 1.50 -9.01 4.35
C PRO A 21 0.05 -9.39 4.63
N ASP A 22 -0.51 -8.81 5.69
CA ASP A 22 -1.86 -9.02 6.20
C ASP A 22 -2.93 -8.15 5.52
N LEU A 23 -2.53 -7.11 4.76
CA LEU A 23 -3.43 -6.11 4.19
C LEU A 23 -4.65 -6.74 3.51
N TRP A 24 -4.41 -7.64 2.56
CA TRP A 24 -5.47 -8.25 1.77
C TRP A 24 -6.12 -9.43 2.48
N THR A 25 -5.36 -10.25 3.22
CA THR A 25 -5.91 -11.41 3.94
C THR A 25 -6.88 -11.00 5.04
N ASP A 26 -6.67 -9.85 5.67
CA ASP A 26 -7.55 -9.33 6.71
C ASP A 26 -8.81 -8.65 6.17
N ARG A 27 -8.79 -8.25 4.89
CA ARG A 27 -9.80 -7.34 4.31
C ARG A 27 -10.60 -7.94 3.16
N MET A 28 -10.14 -9.05 2.59
CA MET A 28 -10.83 -9.76 1.51
C MET A 28 -11.52 -11.02 2.03
N SER A 29 -12.65 -11.38 1.42
CA SER A 29 -13.39 -12.59 1.79
C SER A 29 -12.67 -13.85 1.32
N ALA A 30 -12.09 -14.60 2.26
CA ALA A 30 -11.53 -15.94 1.97
C ALA A 30 -12.58 -16.89 1.38
N ALA A 31 -13.85 -16.77 1.78
CA ALA A 31 -14.93 -17.58 1.22
C ALA A 31 -15.22 -17.27 -0.26
N ALA A 32 -14.98 -16.03 -0.71
CA ALA A 32 -15.19 -15.64 -2.10
C ALA A 32 -13.96 -15.86 -2.97
N PHE A 33 -12.76 -15.66 -2.42
CA PHE A 33 -11.53 -15.55 -3.22
C PHE A 33 -10.47 -16.60 -2.89
N GLY A 34 -10.52 -17.24 -1.71
CA GLY A 34 -9.56 -18.27 -1.31
C GLY A 34 -8.10 -17.85 -1.52
N GLU A 35 -7.31 -18.73 -2.14
CA GLU A 35 -5.90 -18.51 -2.48
C GLU A 35 -5.64 -17.40 -3.52
N ALA A 36 -6.69 -16.86 -4.16
CA ALA A 36 -6.52 -15.74 -5.08
C ALA A 36 -6.23 -14.43 -4.35
N ILE A 37 -6.52 -14.32 -3.05
CA ILE A 37 -6.21 -13.14 -2.23
C ILE A 37 -4.70 -12.89 -2.27
N PRO A 38 -4.22 -11.67 -2.54
CA PRO A 38 -2.79 -11.37 -2.47
C PRO A 38 -2.21 -11.71 -1.09
N HIS A 39 -1.19 -12.56 -1.04
CA HIS A 39 -0.55 -12.97 0.22
C HIS A 39 0.93 -13.28 0.02
N VAL A 40 1.70 -13.23 1.10
CA VAL A 40 3.12 -13.60 1.08
C VAL A 40 3.27 -15.11 1.24
N ILE A 41 4.14 -15.71 0.43
CA ILE A 41 4.53 -17.12 0.50
C ILE A 41 6.03 -17.24 0.73
N GLU A 42 6.47 -18.37 1.28
CA GLU A 42 7.87 -18.78 1.36
C GLU A 42 8.25 -19.60 0.11
N ARG A 43 9.45 -19.36 -0.41
CA ARG A 43 10.03 -20.09 -1.54
C ARG A 43 11.01 -21.16 -1.04
N ASP A 44 11.35 -22.09 -1.92
CA ASP A 44 12.26 -23.20 -1.61
C ASP A 44 13.67 -22.75 -1.16
N ASP A 45 14.10 -21.55 -1.56
CA ASP A 45 15.38 -20.94 -1.16
C ASP A 45 15.31 -20.18 0.18
N GLY A 46 14.16 -20.22 0.86
CA GLY A 46 13.91 -19.51 2.13
C GLY A 46 13.63 -18.02 1.97
N SER A 47 13.57 -17.49 0.75
CA SER A 47 13.08 -16.14 0.51
C SER A 47 11.54 -16.08 0.50
N GLN A 48 10.97 -14.89 0.63
CA GLN A 48 9.55 -14.64 0.61
C GLN A 48 9.16 -13.81 -0.60
N THR A 49 7.92 -13.98 -1.06
CA THR A 49 7.37 -13.19 -2.16
C THR A 49 5.85 -13.12 -2.11
N TRP A 50 5.25 -12.25 -2.93
CA TRP A 50 3.80 -12.22 -3.07
C TRP A 50 3.31 -13.24 -4.09
N LEU A 51 2.26 -13.97 -3.73
CA LEU A 51 1.38 -14.68 -4.66
C LEU A 51 0.13 -13.84 -4.86
N ILE A 52 -0.14 -13.44 -6.09
CA ILE A 52 -1.24 -12.53 -6.44
C ILE A 52 -2.08 -13.20 -7.52
N ASN A 53 -3.27 -13.69 -7.15
CA ASN A 53 -4.15 -14.44 -8.05
C ASN A 53 -3.42 -15.59 -8.77
N GLY A 54 -2.64 -16.38 -8.00
CA GLY A 54 -1.88 -17.53 -8.52
C GLY A 54 -0.58 -17.20 -9.25
N GLU A 55 -0.22 -15.92 -9.40
CA GLU A 55 1.02 -15.51 -10.06
C GLU A 55 2.02 -14.92 -9.07
N LEU A 56 3.30 -15.28 -9.23
CA LEU A 56 4.38 -14.74 -8.40
C LEU A 56 4.67 -13.29 -8.76
N PHE A 57 4.68 -12.41 -7.76
CA PHE A 57 5.22 -11.07 -7.90
C PHE A 57 6.75 -11.11 -7.87
N PRO A 58 7.46 -10.27 -8.62
CA PRO A 58 8.91 -10.37 -8.74
C PRO A 58 9.67 -9.94 -7.47
N ARG A 59 9.03 -9.24 -6.52
CA ARG A 59 9.67 -8.63 -5.35
C ARG A 59 8.84 -8.88 -4.09
N LEU A 60 9.47 -8.88 -2.92
CA LEU A 60 8.75 -8.89 -1.64
C LEU A 60 8.34 -7.47 -1.23
N ALA A 61 9.26 -6.51 -1.38
CA ALA A 61 9.07 -5.12 -1.02
C ALA A 61 9.87 -4.19 -1.93
N MET A 62 9.43 -2.95 -2.08
CA MET A 62 10.10 -1.92 -2.88
C MET A 62 10.50 -0.74 -2.01
N VAL A 63 11.59 -0.90 -1.27
CA VAL A 63 12.01 0.01 -0.19
C VAL A 63 13.48 0.49 -0.26
N PRO A 64 14.10 0.65 -1.45
CA PRO A 64 15.54 0.85 -1.55
C PRO A 64 16.04 2.09 -0.80
N ALA A 65 15.24 3.16 -0.72
CA ALA A 65 15.61 4.38 -0.02
C ALA A 65 15.71 4.22 1.52
N ALA A 66 14.99 3.24 2.09
CA ALA A 66 14.98 2.94 3.52
C ALA A 66 16.02 1.86 3.91
N MET A 67 16.66 1.20 2.93
CA MET A 67 17.66 0.18 3.19
C MET A 67 19.04 0.80 3.50
N PRO A 68 19.83 0.21 4.42
CA PRO A 68 21.22 0.63 4.64
C PRO A 68 22.08 0.56 3.37
N ASN A 69 21.82 -0.44 2.52
CA ASN A 69 22.38 -0.54 1.18
C ASN A 69 21.25 -0.60 0.15
N ARG A 70 21.10 0.46 -0.64
CA ARG A 70 20.04 0.61 -1.64
C ARG A 70 20.07 -0.41 -2.78
N ARG A 71 21.14 -1.20 -2.90
CA ARG A 71 21.32 -2.24 -3.91
C ARG A 71 20.86 -3.62 -3.44
N ILE A 72 20.47 -3.76 -2.18
CA ILE A 72 20.02 -5.03 -1.59
C ILE A 72 18.52 -4.95 -1.38
N GLU A 73 17.81 -5.95 -1.88
CA GLU A 73 16.36 -6.08 -1.70
C GLU A 73 16.07 -6.96 -0.48
N PRO A 74 14.99 -6.67 0.28
CA PRO A 74 14.50 -7.57 1.31
C PRO A 74 14.19 -8.95 0.73
N LEU A 75 14.77 -9.99 1.33
CA LEU A 75 14.47 -11.38 0.96
C LEU A 75 13.41 -11.98 1.87
N ARG A 76 13.28 -11.45 3.10
CA ARG A 76 12.27 -11.84 4.07
C ARG A 76 11.60 -10.60 4.66
N TRP A 77 10.38 -10.76 5.18
CA TRP A 77 9.59 -9.63 5.65
C TRP A 77 10.25 -8.91 6.84
N GLU A 78 10.96 -9.66 7.68
CA GLU A 78 11.78 -9.12 8.77
C GLU A 78 12.90 -8.17 8.29
N ASP A 79 13.32 -8.26 7.03
CA ASP A 79 14.31 -7.35 6.45
C ASP A 79 13.70 -6.01 6.03
N VAL A 80 12.37 -5.92 5.93
CA VAL A 80 11.67 -4.70 5.49
C VAL A 80 11.73 -3.65 6.62
N PRO A 81 12.26 -2.44 6.37
CA PRO A 81 12.34 -1.41 7.40
C PRO A 81 10.97 -0.95 7.86
N LYS A 82 10.70 -0.97 9.18
CA LYS A 82 9.41 -0.58 9.76
C LYS A 82 8.89 0.79 9.32
N ALA A 83 9.78 1.75 9.07
CA ALA A 83 9.39 3.09 8.61
C ALA A 83 8.60 3.10 7.27
N THR A 84 8.61 2.01 6.50
CA THR A 84 7.88 1.91 5.23
C THR A 84 6.48 1.33 5.35
N TYR A 85 6.15 0.64 6.46
CA TYR A 85 4.84 -0.01 6.67
C TYR A 85 4.24 0.18 8.08
N VAL A 86 4.94 0.85 9.01
CA VAL A 86 4.45 1.16 10.36
C VAL A 86 4.28 2.69 10.50
N PRO A 87 3.05 3.21 10.66
CA PRO A 87 2.77 4.65 10.71
C PRO A 87 3.60 5.42 11.75
N GLY A 88 3.74 4.87 12.95
CA GLY A 88 4.50 5.50 14.03
C GLY A 88 5.99 5.63 13.72
N ASP A 89 6.61 4.63 13.10
CA ASP A 89 8.01 4.70 12.68
C ASP A 89 8.20 5.59 11.45
N ARG A 90 7.18 5.66 10.57
CA ARG A 90 7.19 6.62 9.46
C ARG A 90 7.22 8.06 9.95
N LEU A 91 6.44 8.43 10.96
CA LEU A 91 6.46 9.80 11.50
C LEU A 91 7.85 10.19 12.04
N LYS A 92 8.55 9.25 12.70
CA LYS A 92 9.92 9.49 13.19
C LYS A 92 10.89 9.73 12.03
N ALA A 93 10.78 8.94 10.95
CA ALA A 93 11.59 9.12 9.76
C ALA A 93 11.31 10.48 9.08
N MET A 94 10.03 10.87 8.97
CA MET A 94 9.65 12.18 8.45
C MET A 94 10.20 13.33 9.29
N ASP A 95 10.18 13.20 10.62
CA ASP A 95 10.74 14.22 11.51
C ASP A 95 12.26 14.34 11.38
N HIS A 96 12.96 13.21 11.21
CA HIS A 96 14.39 13.19 10.90
C HIS A 96 14.70 13.89 9.57
N ASP A 97 13.88 13.64 8.55
CA ASP A 97 14.08 14.18 7.20
C ASP A 97 13.46 15.58 7.00
N SER A 98 12.88 16.15 8.06
CA SER A 98 12.20 17.47 8.04
C SER A 98 11.05 17.56 7.02
N VAL A 99 10.29 16.48 6.84
CA VAL A 99 9.12 16.41 5.96
C VAL A 99 7.84 16.59 6.76
N ASP A 100 6.98 17.54 6.43
CA ASP A 100 5.74 17.79 7.18
C ASP A 100 4.62 16.84 6.81
N THR A 101 4.45 16.54 5.52
CA THR A 101 3.35 15.72 5.02
C THR A 101 3.75 15.09 3.68
N HIS A 102 3.08 14.00 3.34
CA HIS A 102 3.27 13.34 2.06
C HIS A 102 2.02 12.63 1.53
N ALA A 103 1.99 12.44 0.21
CA ALA A 103 1.03 11.58 -0.47
C ALA A 103 1.66 10.20 -0.69
N PHE A 104 0.91 9.14 -0.39
CA PHE A 104 1.38 7.76 -0.51
C PHE A 104 0.98 7.11 -1.83
N PHE A 105 1.97 6.60 -2.55
CA PHE A 105 1.76 5.69 -3.68
C PHE A 105 1.96 4.23 -3.25
N PRO A 106 1.19 3.28 -3.82
CA PRO A 106 1.38 1.85 -3.58
C PRO A 106 2.69 1.31 -4.16
N ASN A 107 3.13 0.17 -3.63
CA ASN A 107 4.19 -0.64 -4.24
C ASN A 107 3.60 -1.91 -4.87
N ILE A 108 2.98 -2.76 -4.07
CA ILE A 108 2.45 -4.06 -4.47
C ILE A 108 1.14 -3.92 -5.25
N ALA A 109 0.26 -2.99 -4.89
CA ALA A 109 -0.93 -2.70 -5.70
C ALA A 109 -0.57 -2.09 -7.07
N GLY A 110 0.65 -1.57 -7.21
CA GLY A 110 1.19 -0.98 -8.43
C GLY A 110 0.61 0.40 -8.73
N LEU A 111 1.28 1.14 -9.62
CA LEU A 111 0.85 2.46 -10.04
C LEU A 111 -0.60 2.40 -10.56
N THR A 112 -1.48 3.22 -9.98
CA THR A 112 -2.93 3.24 -10.25
C THR A 112 -3.61 1.87 -10.20
N GLY A 113 -3.15 0.95 -9.35
CA GLY A 113 -3.74 -0.40 -9.24
C GLY A 113 -3.34 -1.35 -10.38
N GLY A 114 -2.27 -1.01 -11.12
CA GLY A 114 -1.83 -1.74 -12.31
C GLY A 114 -1.54 -3.22 -12.10
N THR A 115 -1.20 -3.62 -10.86
CA THR A 115 -1.04 -5.04 -10.51
C THR A 115 -2.35 -5.79 -10.76
N PHE A 116 -3.50 -5.18 -10.50
CA PHE A 116 -4.81 -5.84 -10.58
C PHE A 116 -5.49 -5.68 -11.94
N THR A 117 -5.24 -4.61 -12.69
CA THR A 117 -6.04 -4.19 -13.87
C THR A 117 -6.39 -5.32 -14.84
N ASN A 118 -5.48 -6.27 -15.11
CA ASN A 118 -5.68 -7.37 -16.05
C ASN A 118 -5.58 -8.76 -15.42
N ARG A 119 -5.88 -8.90 -14.12
CA ARG A 119 -5.81 -10.18 -13.38
C ARG A 119 -7.15 -10.55 -12.77
N GLY A 120 -7.40 -11.85 -12.65
CA GLY A 120 -8.57 -12.37 -11.94
C GLY A 120 -9.92 -11.91 -12.53
N THR A 121 -10.97 -12.07 -11.74
CA THR A 121 -12.31 -11.57 -12.07
C THR A 121 -12.41 -10.08 -11.77
N GLU A 122 -13.42 -9.40 -12.32
CA GLU A 122 -13.70 -8.00 -11.95
C GLU A 122 -13.96 -7.82 -10.46
N ASP A 123 -14.79 -8.69 -9.87
CA ASP A 123 -15.09 -8.66 -8.43
C ASP A 123 -13.83 -8.79 -7.57
N TRP A 124 -12.88 -9.63 -7.99
CA TRP A 124 -11.59 -9.76 -7.32
C TRP A 124 -10.77 -8.47 -7.42
N ARG A 125 -10.68 -7.87 -8.61
CA ARG A 125 -9.94 -6.61 -8.84
C ARG A 125 -10.53 -5.46 -8.01
N GLU A 126 -11.85 -5.36 -7.97
CA GLU A 126 -12.55 -4.39 -7.13
C GLU A 126 -12.29 -4.62 -5.64
N ALA A 127 -12.35 -5.86 -5.18
CA ALA A 127 -12.07 -6.21 -3.78
C ALA A 127 -10.63 -5.86 -3.39
N CYS A 128 -9.65 -6.10 -4.26
CA CYS A 128 -8.25 -5.70 -4.04
C CYS A 128 -8.08 -4.19 -3.91
N ILE A 129 -8.71 -3.40 -4.80
CA ILE A 129 -8.66 -1.92 -4.74
C ILE A 129 -9.35 -1.41 -3.47
N ARG A 130 -10.53 -1.94 -3.15
CA ARG A 130 -11.27 -1.55 -1.94
C ARG A 130 -10.48 -1.87 -0.68
N ALA A 131 -9.89 -3.06 -0.58
CA ALA A 131 -9.06 -3.47 0.54
C ALA A 131 -7.86 -2.54 0.73
N TYR A 132 -7.16 -2.18 -0.36
CA TYR A 132 -6.05 -1.22 -0.31
C TYR A 132 -6.49 0.17 0.13
N ASN A 133 -7.55 0.71 -0.47
CA ASN A 133 -8.08 2.03 -0.12
C ASN A 133 -8.54 2.08 1.35
N ASP A 134 -9.19 1.00 1.81
CA ASP A 134 -9.66 0.91 3.19
C ASP A 134 -8.51 0.83 4.17
N TRP A 135 -7.50 0.00 3.90
CA TRP A 135 -6.28 -0.05 4.69
C TRP A 135 -5.55 1.29 4.74
N LEU A 136 -5.39 1.97 3.61
CA LEU A 136 -4.68 3.25 3.56
C LEU A 136 -5.38 4.31 4.41
N ILE A 137 -6.71 4.35 4.38
CA ILE A 137 -7.49 5.29 5.19
C ILE A 137 -7.44 4.89 6.67
N ASP A 138 -7.82 3.65 7.00
CA ASP A 138 -7.97 3.17 8.39
C ASP A 138 -6.65 3.17 9.16
N VAL A 139 -5.56 2.78 8.50
CA VAL A 139 -4.27 2.55 9.17
C VAL A 139 -3.38 3.79 9.11
N TRP A 140 -3.47 4.58 8.04
CA TRP A 140 -2.56 5.71 7.81
C TRP A 140 -3.25 7.06 7.95
N ALA A 141 -4.25 7.36 7.13
CA ALA A 141 -4.89 8.68 7.20
C ALA A 141 -5.53 8.96 8.57
N GLU A 142 -6.12 7.94 9.21
CA GLU A 142 -6.67 8.06 10.57
C GLU A 142 -5.57 8.20 11.63
N TYR A 143 -4.37 7.66 11.40
CA TYR A 143 -3.27 7.71 12.36
C TYR A 143 -2.69 9.12 12.51
N SER A 144 -2.60 9.89 11.41
CA SER A 144 -2.03 11.24 11.45
C SER A 144 -2.50 12.11 10.28
N PRO A 145 -2.82 13.40 10.49
CA PRO A 145 -3.15 14.34 9.42
C PRO A 145 -1.96 14.68 8.50
N ARG A 146 -0.77 14.15 8.79
CA ARG A 146 0.45 14.25 7.94
C ARG A 146 0.47 13.18 6.83
N PHE A 147 -0.45 12.24 6.87
CA PHE A 147 -0.58 11.14 5.92
C PHE A 147 -1.74 11.41 4.99
N ILE A 148 -1.44 11.76 3.74
CA ILE A 148 -2.45 12.00 2.71
C ILE A 148 -2.71 10.68 1.99
N ALA A 149 -3.90 10.10 2.21
CA ALA A 149 -4.33 8.90 1.51
C ALA A 149 -4.62 9.23 0.03
N GLN A 150 -3.83 8.63 -0.86
CA GLN A 150 -4.10 8.67 -2.29
C GLN A 150 -4.74 7.34 -2.71
N CYS A 151 -6.07 7.30 -2.70
CA CYS A 151 -6.80 6.10 -3.09
C CYS A 151 -6.68 5.78 -4.58
N ILE A 152 -6.73 4.49 -4.90
CA ILE A 152 -6.71 3.93 -6.24
C ILE A 152 -8.14 3.95 -6.81
N ALA A 153 -8.28 4.36 -8.06
CA ALA A 153 -9.52 4.24 -8.84
C ALA A 153 -9.40 3.09 -9.85
N PRO A 154 -10.45 2.26 -10.04
CA PRO A 154 -10.53 1.29 -11.13
C PRO A 154 -10.31 1.93 -12.50
N MET A 155 -9.21 1.61 -13.18
CA MET A 155 -8.86 2.24 -14.47
C MET A 155 -9.53 1.60 -15.69
N TRP A 156 -10.24 0.49 -15.51
CA TRP A 156 -10.87 -0.26 -16.60
C TRP A 156 -12.34 0.13 -16.87
N ASP A 157 -12.98 0.87 -15.95
CA ASP A 157 -14.39 1.24 -16.04
C ASP A 157 -14.65 2.59 -15.36
N VAL A 158 -15.23 3.53 -16.09
CA VAL A 158 -15.44 4.91 -15.64
C VAL A 158 -16.47 5.01 -14.51
N ASP A 159 -17.56 4.26 -14.57
CA ASP A 159 -18.63 4.34 -13.57
C ASP A 159 -18.13 3.77 -12.23
N LYS A 160 -17.36 2.68 -12.28
CA LYS A 160 -16.70 2.10 -11.10
C LYS A 160 -15.62 3.03 -10.56
N ALA A 161 -14.84 3.68 -11.43
CA ALA A 161 -13.86 4.70 -11.03
C ALA A 161 -14.54 5.83 -10.23
N VAL A 162 -15.62 6.39 -10.78
CA VAL A 162 -16.38 7.47 -10.14
C VAL A 162 -16.99 7.02 -8.83
N ALA A 163 -17.56 5.80 -8.79
CA ALA A 163 -18.13 5.23 -7.58
C ALA A 163 -17.09 5.09 -6.46
N GLU A 164 -15.91 4.56 -6.78
CA GLU A 164 -14.85 4.36 -5.80
C GLU A 164 -14.23 5.68 -5.33
N VAL A 165 -13.97 6.63 -6.25
CA VAL A 165 -13.50 7.98 -5.88
C VAL A 165 -14.48 8.66 -4.91
N ARG A 166 -15.79 8.60 -5.22
CA ARG A 166 -16.84 9.16 -4.34
C ARG A 166 -16.93 8.43 -3.00
N ARG A 167 -16.68 7.13 -2.97
CA ARG A 167 -16.65 6.34 -1.72
C ARG A 167 -15.47 6.76 -0.86
N SER A 168 -14.27 6.79 -1.43
CA SER A 168 -13.04 7.17 -0.71
C SER A 168 -13.12 8.59 -0.17
N ALA A 169 -13.56 9.57 -1.00
CA ALA A 169 -13.69 10.97 -0.57
C ALA A 169 -14.72 11.20 0.56
N LYS A 170 -15.67 10.28 0.77
CA LYS A 170 -16.60 10.35 1.91
C LYS A 170 -15.95 9.88 3.21
N ARG A 171 -14.87 9.11 3.12
CA ARG A 171 -14.17 8.52 4.27
C ARG A 171 -13.01 9.39 4.77
N GLY A 172 -12.47 10.26 3.92
CA GLY A 172 -11.40 11.20 4.24
C GLY A 172 -10.66 11.65 3.00
#